data_AF-A0A1Z5IVY8-F1
#
_entry.id   AF-A0A1Z5IVY8-F1
#
_cell.length_a   1.000
_cell.length_b   1.000
_cell.length_c   1.000
_cell.angle_alpha   90.00
_cell.angle_beta   90.00
_cell.angle_gamma   90.00
#
_symmetry.space_group_name_H-M   'P 1'
#
loop_
_entity.id
_entity.type
_entity.pdbx_description
1 polymer ?
#
loop_
_entity_poly.entity_id
_entity_poly.type
_entity_poly.pdbx_seq_one_letter_code
_entity_poly.pdbx_strand_id
1 'polypeptide(L)' 'MTDKPEKPKTTFKKIRRGMRGSCPQCHHEMTIYYGMNHCPTCGYLFKSNFIVK' A
#
# COMPACT_ATOMS: atom_id res chain seq x y z
N MET A 1 7.90 31.12 30.14
CA MET A 1 8.76 29.92 30.21
C MET A 1 7.82 28.74 30.41
N THR A 2 7.18 28.27 29.34
CA THR A 2 7.51 27.06 28.57
C THR A 2 7.63 25.82 29.44
N ASP A 3 6.57 25.00 29.46
CA ASP A 3 6.71 23.55 29.50
C ASP A 3 5.62 22.95 28.59
N LYS A 4 6.04 22.32 27.49
CA LYS A 4 5.15 21.64 26.54
C LYS A 4 5.73 20.23 26.40
N PRO A 5 4.97 19.16 26.65
CA PRO A 5 5.51 17.81 26.61
C PRO A 5 5.77 17.39 25.16
N GLU A 6 7.04 17.26 24.80
CA GLU A 6 7.49 16.73 23.51
C GLU A 6 7.28 15.21 23.46
N LYS A 7 6.14 14.77 22.93
CA LYS A 7 5.94 13.37 22.55
C LYS A 7 6.86 13.05 21.37
N PRO A 8 7.74 12.03 21.45
CA PRO A 8 8.52 11.60 20.29
C PRO A 8 7.57 11.03 19.25
N LYS A 9 7.36 11.77 18.15
CA LYS A 9 6.68 11.28 16.95
C LYS A 9 7.61 10.27 16.28
N THR A 10 7.47 9.00 16.62
CA THR A 10 8.10 7.90 15.89
C THR A 10 7.57 7.93 14.46
N THR A 11 8.31 8.58 13.56
CA THR A 11 7.94 8.80 12.18
C THR A 11 8.33 7.56 11.37
N PHE A 12 7.78 6.41 11.75
CA PHE A 12 7.82 5.24 10.88
C PHE A 12 6.86 5.53 9.72
N LYS A 13 7.36 6.20 8.67
CA LYS A 13 6.72 6.20 7.35
C LYS A 13 6.47 4.73 7.03
N LYS A 14 5.22 4.27 7.15
CA LYS A 14 4.80 2.95 6.67
C LYS A 14 5.04 2.95 5.18
N ILE A 15 6.24 2.53 4.76
CA ILE A 15 6.57 2.30 3.36
C ILE A 15 5.56 1.24 2.93
N ARG A 16 4.55 1.65 2.14
CA ARG A 16 3.60 0.73 1.53
C ARG A 16 4.44 -0.19 0.67
N ARG A 17 4.73 -1.40 1.15
CA ARG A 17 5.48 -2.41 0.41
C ARG A 17 4.65 -2.83 -0.79
N GLY A 18 4.84 -2.13 -1.91
CA GLY A 18 4.31 -2.55 -3.19
C GLY A 18 5.04 -3.81 -3.64
N MET A 19 4.30 -4.84 -4.03
CA MET A 19 4.85 -6.05 -4.65
C MET A 19 4.55 -6.05 -6.14
N ARG A 20 5.44 -6.65 -6.93
CA ARG A 20 5.12 -6.96 -8.32
C ARG A 20 4.06 -8.06 -8.34
N GLY A 21 3.01 -7.86 -9.13
CA GLY A 21 1.98 -8.84 -9.39
C GLY A 21 1.22 -8.49 -10.65
N SER A 22 0.05 -9.10 -10.86
CA SER A 22 -0.78 -8.88 -12.02
C SER A 22 -2.22 -8.51 -11.64
N CYS A 23 -2.88 -7.72 -12.48
CA CYS A 23 -4.32 -7.50 -12.35
C CYS A 23 -5.07 -8.85 -12.48
N PRO A 24 -6.03 -9.18 -11.60
CA PRO A 24 -6.79 -10.42 -11.71
C PRO A 24 -7.75 -10.48 -12.91
N GLN A 25 -8.06 -9.33 -13.52
CA GLN A 25 -9.02 -9.25 -14.63
C GLN A 25 -8.33 -9.31 -16.01
N CYS A 26 -7.28 -8.53 -16.21
CA CYS A 26 -6.60 -8.42 -17.50
C CYS A 26 -5.19 -9.01 -17.50
N HIS A 27 -4.73 -9.56 -16.36
CA HIS A 27 -3.39 -10.12 -16.17
C HIS A 27 -2.23 -9.16 -16.46
N HIS A 28 -2.50 -7.86 -16.59
CA HIS A 28 -1.46 -6.85 -16.78
C HIS A 28 -0.56 -6.77 -15.55
N GLU A 29 0.76 -6.78 -15.77
CA GLU A 29 1.76 -6.67 -14.74
C GLU A 29 1.77 -5.27 -14.14
N MET A 30 1.66 -5.17 -12.82
CA MET A 30 1.70 -3.89 -12.12
C MET A 30 2.13 -4.04 -10.66
N THR A 31 2.45 -2.90 -10.05
CA THR A 31 2.70 -2.85 -8.61
C THR A 31 1.38 -2.92 -7.85
N ILE A 32 1.23 -3.96 -7.05
CA ILE A 32 0.10 -4.19 -6.16
C ILE A 32 0.48 -3.72 -4.76
N TYR A 33 -0.41 -3.03 -4.09
CA TYR A 33 -0.29 -2.57 -2.71
C TYR A 33 -1.26 -3.35 -1.79
N TYR A 34 -1.00 -3.30 -0.49
CA TYR A 34 -1.93 -3.89 0.48
C TYR A 34 -3.22 -3.06 0.52
N GLY A 35 -4.37 -3.73 0.50
CA GLY A 35 -5.68 -3.07 0.45
C GLY A 35 -6.21 -2.95 -0.97
N MET A 36 -6.83 -1.81 -1.32
CA MET A 36 -7.41 -1.62 -2.65
C MET A 36 -6.37 -1.19 -3.69
N ASN A 37 -6.44 -1.82 -4.86
CA ASN A 37 -5.66 -1.53 -6.04
C ASN A 37 -6.58 -1.23 -7.20
N HIS A 38 -6.13 -0.33 -8.07
CA HIS A 38 -6.79 0.04 -9.30
C HIS A 38 -5.87 -0.29 -10.47
N CYS A 39 -6.36 -1.09 -11.41
CA CYS A 39 -5.60 -1.43 -12.60
C CYS A 39 -5.57 -0.24 -13.58
N PRO A 40 -4.40 0.25 -14.01
CA PRO A 40 -4.30 1.36 -14.96
C PRO A 40 -4.75 0.96 -16.38
N THR A 41 -4.79 -0.34 -16.68
CA THR A 41 -5.06 -0.85 -18.03
C THR A 41 -6.55 -1.10 -18.27
N CYS A 42 -7.22 -1.79 -17.35
CA CYS A 42 -8.64 -2.17 -17.51
C CYS A 42 -9.58 -1.44 -16.55
N GLY A 43 -9.06 -0.60 -15.64
CA GLY A 43 -9.86 0.13 -14.66
C GLY A 43 -10.42 -0.73 -13.51
N TYR A 44 -10.08 -2.02 -13.46
CA TYR A 44 -10.60 -2.92 -12.44
C TYR A 44 -10.05 -2.59 -11.04
N LEU A 45 -10.95 -2.43 -10.07
CA LEU A 45 -10.60 -2.30 -8.65
C LEU A 45 -10.64 -3.67 -7.97
N PHE A 46 -9.60 -4.00 -7.22
CA PHE A 46 -9.52 -5.26 -6.47
C PHE A 46 -8.77 -5.08 -5.16
N LYS A 47 -9.09 -5.91 -4.16
CA LYS A 47 -8.44 -5.91 -2.86
C LYS A 47 -7.34 -6.97 -2.81
N SER A 48 -6.14 -6.58 -2.41
CA SER A 48 -4.99 -7.47 -2.22
C SER A 48 -4.64 -7.56 -0.75
N ASN A 49 -4.71 -8.77 -0.20
CA ASN A 49 -4.26 -9.07 1.15
C ASN A 49 -2.96 -9.87 1.01
N PHE A 50 -1.82 -9.24 1.30
CA PHE A 50 -0.55 -9.97 1.35
C PHE A 50 -0.55 -10.85 2.60
N ILE A 51 -0.77 -12.15 2.45
CA ILE A 51 -0.45 -13.13 3.49
C ILE A 51 1.05 -13.37 3.35
N VAL A 52 1.85 -12.67 4.15
CA VAL A 52 3.28 -12.97 4.28
C VAL A 52 3.37 -14.23 5.14
N LYS A 53 3.60 -15.38 4.52
CA LYS A 53 3.93 -16.65 5.21
C LYS A 53 5.39 -16.65 5.64
#